data_AF-A0A9E8IEE0-F1
#
_entry.id   AF-A0A9E8IEE0-F1
#
_cell.length_a   1.000
_cell.length_b   1.000
_cell.length_c   1.000
_cell.angle_alpha   90.00
_cell.angle_beta   90.00
_cell.angle_gamma   90.00
#
_symmetry.space_group_name_H-M   'P 1'
#
loop_
_entity.id
_entity.type
_entity.pdbx_description
1 polymer ?
#
loop_
_entity_poly.entity_id
_entity_poly.type
_entity_poly.pdbx_seq_one_letter_code
_entity_poly.pdbx_strand_id
1 'polypeptide(L)'
;MDMQSRSPKLMDRVKADMRVKRYSPRTEKTYCYWIRYFIRYHGLRHPASMGSSEVQAFLEHLAVERYVAAATQNQALNALVFLYRHILDMPLGDIGTFSRAKRPRRLSVVLSHEEVMRMLN
;
A
#
# COMPACT_ATOMS: atom_id res chain seq x y z
N MET A 1 12.56 3.69 -38.38
CA MET A 1 12.67 2.40 -37.68
C MET A 1 11.82 2.54 -36.43
N ASP A 2 10.56 2.11 -36.51
CA ASP A 2 9.54 2.37 -35.49
C ASP A 2 9.85 1.57 -34.21
N MET A 3 10.43 2.24 -33.21
CA MET A 3 10.39 1.74 -31.83
C MET A 3 8.95 1.90 -31.34
N GLN A 4 8.13 0.87 -31.53
CA GLN A 4 6.90 0.72 -30.76
C GLN A 4 7.28 0.48 -29.30
N SER A 5 7.57 1.59 -28.59
CA SER A 5 7.70 1.65 -27.16
C SER A 5 6.34 1.35 -26.54
N ARG A 6 6.05 0.06 -26.36
CA ARG A 6 4.90 -0.41 -25.57
C ARG A 6 4.97 0.28 -24.22
N SER A 7 3.93 1.04 -23.86
CA SER A 7 3.86 1.69 -22.56
C SER A 7 4.09 0.65 -21.46
N PRO A 8 4.95 0.92 -20.46
CA PRO A 8 5.29 -0.05 -19.44
C PRO A 8 4.03 -0.46 -18.66
N LYS A 9 3.90 -1.77 -18.39
CA LYS A 9 2.75 -2.30 -17.64
C LYS A 9 2.71 -1.62 -16.27
N LEU A 10 1.51 -1.50 -15.69
CA LEU A 10 1.31 -0.81 -14.41
C LEU A 10 2.25 -1.30 -13.30
N MET A 11 2.45 -2.62 -13.19
CA MET A 11 3.35 -3.17 -12.16
C MET A 11 4.83 -2.91 -12.43
N ASP A 12 5.23 -2.74 -13.69
CA ASP A 12 6.62 -2.40 -14.01
C ASP A 12 6.90 -0.95 -13.59
N ARG A 13 5.92 -0.04 -13.82
CA ARG A 13 5.98 1.34 -13.32
C ARG A 13 6.06 1.40 -11.80
N VAL A 14 5.22 0.63 -11.10
CA VAL A 14 5.24 0.55 -9.62
C VAL A 14 6.62 0.11 -9.12
N LYS A 15 7.17 -0.99 -9.65
CA LYS A 15 8.48 -1.50 -9.22
C LYS A 15 9.59 -0.52 -9.51
N ALA A 16 9.59 0.08 -10.71
CA ALA A 16 10.61 1.05 -11.10
C ALA A 16 10.63 2.25 -10.13
N ASP A 17 9.47 2.85 -9.86
CA ASP A 17 9.37 4.00 -8.97
C ASP A 17 9.76 3.64 -7.51
N MET A 18 9.32 2.48 -7.01
CA MET A 18 9.70 2.00 -5.67
C MET A 18 11.21 1.79 -5.54
N ARG A 19 11.88 1.28 -6.57
CA ARG A 19 13.34 1.08 -6.58
C ARG A 19 14.09 2.41 -6.64
N VAL A 20 13.64 3.36 -7.46
CA VAL A 20 14.20 4.72 -7.49
C VAL A 20 14.08 5.38 -6.12
N LYS A 21 12.95 5.19 -5.43
CA LYS A 21 12.71 5.68 -4.06
C LYS A 21 13.36 4.82 -2.97
N ARG A 22 14.16 3.81 -3.34
CA ARG A 22 14.93 2.92 -2.44
C ARG A 22 14.07 2.20 -1.41
N TYR A 23 12.84 1.83 -1.76
CA TYR A 23 12.05 0.93 -0.93
C TYR A 23 12.72 -0.44 -0.83
N SER A 24 12.56 -1.11 0.32
CA SER A 24 13.09 -2.46 0.48
C SER A 24 12.39 -3.44 -0.49
N PRO A 25 13.07 -4.51 -0.96
CA PRO A 25 12.45 -5.54 -1.79
C PRO A 25 11.22 -6.19 -1.13
N ARG A 26 11.23 -6.28 0.21
CA ARG A 26 10.08 -6.76 0.98
C ARG A 26 8.88 -5.83 0.85
N THR A 27 9.10 -4.52 0.94
CA THR A 27 8.03 -3.52 0.75
C THR A 27 7.52 -3.50 -0.68
N GLU A 28 8.41 -3.61 -1.69
CA GLU A 28 8.02 -3.75 -3.10
C GLU A 28 7.07 -4.95 -3.29
N LYS A 29 7.43 -6.11 -2.75
CA LYS A 29 6.61 -7.33 -2.83
C LYS A 29 5.23 -7.14 -2.17
N THR A 30 5.20 -6.54 -0.98
CA THR A 30 3.94 -6.25 -0.26
C THR A 30 3.05 -5.30 -1.05
N TYR A 31 3.60 -4.20 -1.58
CA TYR A 31 2.81 -3.23 -2.32
C TYR A 31 2.27 -3.82 -3.62
N CYS A 32 3.11 -4.55 -4.36
CA CYS A 32 2.70 -5.26 -5.56
C CYS A 32 1.61 -6.31 -5.28
N TYR A 33 1.62 -6.94 -4.11
CA TYR A 33 0.55 -7.85 -3.69
C TYR A 33 -0.77 -7.10 -3.48
N TRP A 34 -0.77 -6.05 -2.65
CA TRP A 34 -2.00 -5.32 -2.33
C TRP A 34 -2.63 -4.64 -3.55
N ILE A 35 -1.81 -4.03 -4.42
CA ILE A 35 -2.33 -3.42 -5.65
C ILE A 35 -2.98 -4.48 -6.56
N ARG A 36 -2.34 -5.66 -6.71
CA ARG A 36 -2.90 -6.76 -7.50
C ARG A 36 -4.16 -7.35 -6.87
N TYR A 37 -4.26 -7.38 -5.54
CA TYR A 37 -5.45 -7.87 -4.87
C TYR A 37 -6.61 -6.88 -5.02
N PHE A 38 -6.36 -5.59 -4.82
CA PHE A 38 -7.33 -4.52 -5.09
C PHE A 38 -7.90 -4.59 -6.52
N ILE A 39 -7.02 -4.72 -7.53
CA ILE A 39 -7.45 -4.85 -8.93
C ILE A 39 -8.33 -6.11 -9.14
N ARG A 40 -7.97 -7.24 -8.52
CA ARG A 40 -8.77 -8.47 -8.62
C ARG A 40 -10.11 -8.37 -7.92
N TYR A 41 -10.15 -7.75 -6.74
CA TYR A 41 -11.39 -7.53 -5.99
C TYR A 41 -12.39 -6.71 -6.82
N HIS A 42 -11.91 -5.71 -7.57
CA HIS A 42 -12.73 -4.91 -8.48
C HIS A 42 -12.83 -5.49 -9.91
N GLY A 43 -12.71 -6.81 -10.08
CA GLY A 43 -12.98 -7.47 -11.36
C GLY A 43 -12.01 -7.11 -12.49
N LEU A 44 -10.73 -6.89 -12.18
CA LEU A 44 -9.68 -6.49 -13.13
C LEU A 44 -9.89 -5.11 -13.77
N ARG A 45 -10.75 -4.28 -13.20
CA ARG A 45 -10.87 -2.85 -13.57
C ARG A 45 -9.51 -2.15 -13.39
N HIS A 46 -9.17 -1.29 -14.35
CA HIS A 46 -7.93 -0.53 -14.27
C HIS A 46 -8.03 0.53 -13.14
N PRO A 47 -7.03 0.66 -12.25
CA PRO A 47 -7.08 1.61 -11.13
C PRO A 47 -7.34 3.07 -11.49
N ALA A 48 -7.00 3.49 -12.70
CA ALA A 48 -7.30 4.86 -13.15
C ALA A 48 -8.80 5.13 -13.42
N SER A 49 -9.65 4.10 -13.51
CA SER A 49 -11.11 4.24 -13.61
C SER A 49 -11.82 3.98 -12.27
N MET A 50 -11.06 4.05 -11.18
CA MET A 50 -11.50 3.85 -9.81
C MET A 50 -10.98 4.99 -8.94
N GLY A 51 -11.55 5.16 -7.75
CA GLY A 51 -11.14 6.22 -6.84
C GLY A 51 -11.32 5.85 -5.38
N SER A 52 -11.55 6.86 -4.56
CA SER A 52 -11.63 6.74 -3.10
C SER A 52 -12.74 5.80 -2.65
N SER A 53 -13.87 5.78 -3.36
CA SER A 53 -14.99 4.85 -3.15
C SER A 53 -14.55 3.39 -3.23
N GLU A 54 -13.85 3.01 -4.30
CA GLU A 54 -13.36 1.64 -4.49
C GLU A 54 -12.28 1.27 -3.50
N VAL A 55 -11.43 2.23 -3.12
CA VAL A 55 -10.42 2.02 -2.08
C VAL A 55 -11.09 1.79 -0.72
N GLN A 56 -12.10 2.60 -0.36
CA GLN A 56 -12.85 2.44 0.88
C GLN A 56 -13.56 1.08 0.93
N ALA A 57 -14.30 0.72 -0.12
CA ALA A 57 -14.97 -0.58 -0.20
C ALA A 57 -14.00 -1.75 -0.05
N PHE A 58 -12.82 -1.67 -0.68
CA PHE A 58 -11.80 -2.70 -0.55
C PHE A 58 -11.24 -2.78 0.88
N LEU A 59 -10.97 -1.66 1.53
CA LEU A 59 -10.46 -1.65 2.91
C LEU A 59 -11.51 -2.14 3.91
N GLU A 60 -12.78 -1.84 3.68
CA GLU A 60 -13.91 -2.36 4.47
C GLU A 60 -14.04 -3.87 4.30
N HIS A 61 -13.98 -4.39 3.07
CA HIS A 61 -13.91 -5.84 2.80
C HIS A 61 -12.77 -6.51 3.58
N LEU A 62 -11.58 -5.90 3.61
CA LEU A 62 -10.46 -6.44 4.37
C LEU A 62 -10.74 -6.50 5.88
N ALA A 63 -11.40 -5.49 6.45
CA ALA A 63 -11.68 -5.42 7.88
C ALA A 63 -12.84 -6.32 8.30
N VAL A 64 -13.95 -6.29 7.55
CA VAL A 64 -15.22 -6.89 7.96
C VAL A 64 -15.34 -8.33 7.46
N GLU A 65 -14.97 -8.61 6.21
CA GLU A 65 -15.13 -9.95 5.64
C GLU A 65 -13.88 -10.80 5.81
N ARG A 66 -12.70 -10.18 5.70
CA ARG A 66 -11.41 -10.88 5.83
C ARG A 66 -10.81 -10.82 7.23
N TYR A 67 -11.41 -10.05 8.15
CA TYR A 67 -11.00 -9.91 9.55
C TYR A 67 -9.49 -9.64 9.72
N VAL A 68 -8.89 -8.88 8.80
CA VAL A 68 -7.44 -8.64 8.87
C VAL A 68 -7.10 -7.68 10.01
N ALA A 69 -5.95 -7.88 10.64
CA ALA A 69 -5.44 -6.96 11.64
C ALA A 69 -5.25 -5.53 11.06
N ALA A 70 -5.40 -4.51 11.90
CA ALA A 70 -5.25 -3.10 11.49
C ALA A 70 -3.90 -2.82 10.80
N ALA A 71 -2.80 -3.43 11.26
CA ALA A 71 -1.49 -3.29 10.63
C ALA A 71 -1.44 -3.86 9.19
N THR A 72 -2.25 -4.87 8.90
CA THR A 72 -2.38 -5.47 7.56
C THR A 72 -3.20 -4.56 6.65
N GLN A 73 -4.33 -4.04 7.15
CA GLN A 73 -5.15 -3.04 6.43
C GLN A 73 -4.33 -1.78 6.12
N ASN A 74 -3.51 -1.31 7.07
CA ASN A 74 -2.61 -0.17 6.86
C ASN A 74 -1.57 -0.43 5.76
N GLN A 75 -1.07 -1.66 5.60
CA GLN A 75 -0.18 -1.99 4.48
C GLN A 75 -0.91 -1.91 3.14
N ALA A 76 -2.16 -2.36 3.08
CA ALA A 76 -3.00 -2.25 1.89
C ALA A 76 -3.27 -0.78 1.54
N LEU A 77 -3.74 0.01 2.50
CA LEU A 77 -3.98 1.45 2.33
C LEU A 77 -2.73 2.17 1.82
N ASN A 78 -1.57 1.96 2.45
CA ASN A 78 -0.33 2.62 2.05
C ASN A 78 0.09 2.25 0.61
N ALA A 79 -0.11 0.99 0.21
CA ALA A 79 0.17 0.55 -1.16
C ALA A 79 -0.74 1.24 -2.19
N LEU A 80 -2.03 1.42 -1.86
CA LEU A 80 -2.99 2.09 -2.73
C LEU A 80 -2.74 3.60 -2.79
N VAL A 81 -2.50 4.25 -1.67
CA VAL A 81 -2.09 5.68 -1.65
C VAL A 81 -0.82 5.89 -2.47
N PHE A 82 0.16 4.98 -2.38
CA PHE A 82 1.36 5.04 -3.21
C PHE A 82 1.03 4.94 -4.70
N LEU A 83 0.23 3.95 -5.11
CA LEU A 83 -0.20 3.77 -6.50
C LEU A 83 -0.84 5.04 -7.05
N TYR A 84 -1.84 5.57 -6.36
CA TYR A 84 -2.61 6.71 -6.83
C TYR A 84 -1.79 8.00 -6.84
N ARG A 85 -0.94 8.22 -5.83
CA ARG A 85 -0.13 9.45 -5.74
C ARG A 85 1.07 9.47 -6.68
N HIS A 86 1.73 8.35 -6.89
CA HIS A 86 3.05 8.32 -7.54
C HIS A 86 3.07 7.68 -8.92
N ILE A 87 2.04 6.88 -9.26
CA ILE A 87 2.01 6.14 -10.52
C ILE A 87 0.88 6.63 -11.44
N LEU A 88 -0.24 7.05 -10.85
CA LEU A 88 -1.42 7.52 -11.58
C LEU A 88 -1.57 9.04 -11.54
N ASP A 89 -0.79 9.73 -10.71
CA ASP A 89 -0.90 11.18 -10.46
C ASP A 89 -2.33 11.65 -10.15
N MET A 90 -3.10 10.77 -9.50
CA MET A 90 -4.51 10.96 -9.16
C MET A 90 -4.67 10.76 -7.65
N PRO A 91 -4.32 11.75 -6.81
CA PRO A 91 -4.40 11.59 -5.36
C PRO A 91 -5.85 11.37 -4.92
N LEU A 92 -6.08 10.34 -4.08
CA LEU A 92 -7.39 9.88 -3.60
C LEU A 92 -8.16 10.87 -2.70
N GLY A 93 -7.72 12.12 -2.56
CA GLY A 93 -8.36 13.08 -1.65
C GLY A 93 -8.51 12.53 -0.22
N ASP A 94 -9.69 12.73 0.36
CA ASP A 94 -10.06 12.16 1.66
C ASP A 94 -10.65 10.76 1.50
N ILE A 95 -10.17 9.80 2.30
CA ILE A 95 -10.62 8.40 2.30
C ILE A 95 -11.33 8.10 3.64
N GLY A 96 -11.95 9.12 4.26
CA GLY A 96 -12.69 9.00 5.51
C GLY A 96 -11.78 8.75 6.73
N THR A 97 -12.19 7.88 7.66
CA THR A 97 -11.41 7.51 8.87
C THR A 97 -10.05 6.88 8.58
N PHE A 98 -9.78 6.51 7.32
CA PHE A 98 -8.48 6.02 6.85
C PHE A 98 -7.54 7.16 6.44
N SER A 99 -8.00 8.41 6.51
CA SER A 99 -7.19 9.60 6.26
C SER A 99 -6.01 9.62 7.23
N ARG A 100 -4.83 9.45 6.62
CA ARG A 100 -3.48 9.47 7.19
C ARG A 100 -3.43 9.99 8.63
N ALA A 101 -3.39 9.07 9.60
CA ALA A 101 -2.79 9.38 10.89
C ALA A 101 -1.42 10.02 10.63
N LYS A 102 -1.21 11.25 11.13
CA LYS A 102 0.08 11.96 11.05
C LYS A 102 1.18 10.94 11.36
N ARG A 103 2.20 10.86 10.48
CA ARG A 103 3.38 9.99 10.65
C ARG A 103 3.72 9.92 12.15
N PRO A 104 3.60 8.76 12.83
CA PRO A 104 4.33 8.59 14.06
C PRO A 104 5.80 8.78 13.66
N ARG A 105 6.48 9.75 14.29
CA ARG A 105 7.94 9.73 14.29
C ARG A 105 8.30 8.33 14.78
N ARG A 106 9.08 7.56 14.01
CA ARG A 106 9.63 6.30 14.49
C ARG A 106 10.49 6.66 15.70
N LEU A 107 9.91 6.62 16.90
CA LEU A 107 10.67 6.35 18.09
C LEU A 107 11.04 4.88 17.95
N SER A 108 12.34 4.62 17.84
CA SER A 108 12.90 3.29 18.02
C SER A 108 12.24 2.71 19.28
N VAL A 109 11.50 1.62 19.14
CA VAL A 109 11.06 0.86 20.31
C VAL A 109 12.32 0.21 20.85
N VAL A 110 13.01 0.91 21.75
CA VAL A 110 14.01 0.28 22.61
C VAL A 110 13.21 -0.53 23.61
N LEU A 111 13.58 -1.81 23.77
CA LEU A 111 12.99 -2.70 24.78
C LEU A 111 12.92 -1.98 26.12
N SER A 112 11.78 -2.05 26.78
CA SER A 112 11.69 -1.54 28.15
C SER A 112 12.60 -2.36 29.07
N HIS A 113 13.13 -1.74 30.12
CA HIS A 113 14.04 -2.42 31.05
C HIS A 113 13.41 -3.70 31.64
N GLU A 114 12.09 -3.72 31.80
CA GLU A 114 11.34 -4.89 32.27
C GLU A 114 11.27 -6.05 31.26
N GLU A 115 11.26 -5.78 29.95
CA GLU A 115 11.27 -6.82 28.90
C GLU A 115 12.64 -7.47 28.76
N VAL A 116 13.73 -6.72 28.99
CA VAL A 116 15.09 -7.27 29.00
C VAL A 116 15.29 -8.19 30.20
N MET A 117 14.81 -7.81 31.39
CA MET A 117 14.95 -8.63 32.60
C MET A 117 14.14 -9.93 32.52
N ARG A 118 13.05 -9.97 31.74
CA ARG A 118 12.25 -11.18 31.53
C ARG A 118 12.86 -12.17 30.54
N MET A 119 13.81 -11.75 29.71
CA MET A 119 14.52 -12.62 28.75
C MET A 119 15.81 -13.22 29.30
N LEU A 120 16.29 -12.74 30.45
CA LEU A 120 17.52 -13.21 31.11
C LEU A 120 17.25 -14.21 32.24
N ASN A 121 16.06 -14.83 32.29
CA ASN A 121 15.72 -15.86 33.27
C ASN A 121 15.28 -17.15 32.58
#